data_AF-A0A8D8M919-F1
#
_entry.id   AF-A0A8D8M919-F1
#
_cell.length_a   1.000
_cell.length_b   1.000
_cell.length_c   1.000
_cell.angle_alpha   90.00
_cell.angle_beta   90.00
_cell.angle_gamma   90.00
#
_symmetry.space_group_name_H-M   'P 1'
#
loop_
_entity.id
_entity.type
_entity.pdbx_description
1 polymer ?
#
loop_
_entity_poly.entity_id
_entity_poly.type
_entity_poly.pdbx_seq_one_letter_code
_entity_poly.pdbx_strand_id
1 'polypeptide(L)'
;VGSTWGSISRVFARSRQRKVPSPINQPDSCDIYGSTSRGRSWSPLTEEGYAEKLRLLREAASIPMERWRAPTVLAWLEIALGMPQYGPKCADNVKSGKVLLELSDGELETGLGIMHPMHRKKLRLAIEEHRHPANIRFVCIAQLGHTWVSSEWLPDLGLPQYADNFATNMVDARMLDHLSKKELEKFLAVTRKFHQASIVHGIHLLRMMKYDRQVSRISFIMVFICHV
;
A
#
# COMPACT_ATOMS: atom_id res chain seq x y z
N VAL A 1 50.39 -8.59 -14.47
CA VAL A 1 49.60 -7.81 -15.46
C VAL A 1 48.14 -7.86 -15.02
N GLY A 2 47.39 -6.76 -15.06
CA GLY A 2 46.00 -6.73 -14.64
C GLY A 2 45.10 -5.87 -15.54
N SER A 3 43.80 -6.14 -15.48
CA SER A 3 42.65 -5.31 -15.92
C SER A 3 41.40 -6.18 -15.65
N THR A 4 40.57 -6.02 -14.62
CA THR A 4 39.66 -4.91 -14.21
C THR A 4 38.42 -4.71 -15.10
N TRP A 5 37.26 -5.02 -14.51
CA TRP A 5 35.96 -4.33 -14.57
C TRP A 5 35.44 -3.76 -15.92
N GLY A 6 34.25 -4.23 -16.33
CA GLY A 6 33.50 -3.69 -17.48
C GLY A 6 32.01 -3.47 -17.18
N SER A 7 31.68 -2.39 -16.47
CA SER A 7 30.29 -2.05 -16.09
C SER A 7 29.45 -1.55 -17.28
N ILE A 8 28.27 -2.16 -17.50
CA ILE A 8 27.34 -1.74 -18.57
C ILE A 8 26.47 -0.55 -18.09
N SER A 9 27.09 0.63 -18.07
CA SER A 9 26.43 1.91 -17.80
C SER A 9 26.61 2.87 -18.98
N ARG A 10 25.71 2.86 -19.99
CA ARG A 10 25.71 3.84 -21.09
C ARG A 10 24.46 3.86 -21.99
N VAL A 11 23.31 4.37 -21.52
CA VAL A 11 22.17 4.74 -22.40
C VAL A 11 21.47 6.05 -21.98
N PHE A 12 22.24 7.12 -21.74
CA PHE A 12 21.68 8.47 -21.65
C PHE A 12 22.57 9.48 -22.39
N ALA A 13 22.13 9.90 -23.59
CA ALA A 13 22.80 10.92 -24.37
C ALA A 13 21.79 11.76 -25.17
N ARG A 14 21.74 13.07 -24.84
CA ARG A 14 21.15 14.17 -25.62
C ARG A 14 19.65 14.07 -26.00
N SER A 15 18.86 14.91 -25.34
CA SER A 15 18.08 15.90 -26.09
C SER A 15 18.50 17.31 -25.66
N ARG A 16 18.29 18.32 -26.50
CA ARG A 16 18.82 19.69 -26.32
C ARG A 16 17.72 20.68 -25.91
N GLN A 17 18.11 21.69 -25.13
CA GLN A 17 17.28 22.86 -24.84
C GLN A 17 16.93 23.64 -26.12
N ARG A 18 15.75 24.27 -26.13
CA ARG A 18 15.44 25.45 -26.96
C ARG A 18 14.67 26.46 -26.10
N LYS A 19 15.06 27.74 -26.17
CA LYS A 19 14.37 28.90 -25.58
C LYS A 19 13.89 29.83 -26.70
N VAL A 20 12.68 30.35 -26.60
CA VAL A 20 12.18 31.61 -27.20
C VAL A 20 10.97 32.11 -26.36
N PRO A 21 10.48 33.36 -26.47
CA PRO A 21 10.30 34.21 -25.29
C PRO A 21 8.87 34.64 -24.96
N SER A 22 8.73 35.36 -23.84
CA SER A 22 7.50 36.03 -23.37
C SER A 22 7.34 37.46 -23.93
N PRO A 23 6.11 37.97 -24.02
CA PRO A 23 5.76 39.37 -23.80
C PRO A 23 5.01 39.57 -22.46
N ILE A 24 4.78 40.83 -22.06
CA ILE A 24 4.23 41.25 -20.76
C ILE A 24 2.98 42.12 -20.97
N ASN A 25 1.94 41.95 -20.14
CA ASN A 25 1.18 43.03 -19.50
C ASN A 25 0.13 42.51 -18.49
N GLN A 26 -0.24 43.36 -17.53
CA GLN A 26 -1.22 43.22 -16.45
C GLN A 26 -2.21 44.42 -16.52
N PRO A 27 -3.27 44.54 -15.69
CA PRO A 27 -3.84 43.58 -14.72
C PRO A 27 -5.17 43.00 -15.30
N ASP A 28 -6.16 42.46 -14.57
CA ASP A 28 -6.43 42.23 -13.13
C ASP A 28 -7.13 40.84 -13.00
N SER A 29 -7.84 40.37 -11.96
CA SER A 29 -8.43 40.96 -10.73
C SER A 29 -8.21 40.05 -9.51
N CYS A 30 -8.64 40.47 -8.31
CA CYS A 30 -8.67 39.63 -7.11
C CYS A 30 -10.00 38.86 -6.92
N ASP A 31 -9.90 37.64 -6.39
CA ASP A 31 -10.97 37.02 -5.59
C ASP A 31 -10.36 35.99 -4.62
N ILE A 32 -10.80 36.00 -3.35
CA ILE A 32 -10.21 35.18 -2.26
C ILE A 32 -11.31 34.39 -1.56
N TYR A 33 -11.35 33.07 -1.77
CA TYR A 33 -12.10 32.14 -0.90
C TYR A 33 -11.43 30.76 -0.78
N GLY A 34 -11.50 30.17 0.41
CA GLY A 34 -11.46 28.71 0.58
C GLY A 34 -10.10 28.01 0.69
N SER A 35 -9.27 28.35 1.69
CA SER A 35 -8.19 27.45 2.13
C SER A 35 -8.71 26.45 3.18
N THR A 36 -8.96 25.20 2.78
CA THR A 36 -9.16 24.06 3.72
C THR A 36 -9.07 22.71 3.01
N SER A 37 -8.90 21.63 3.78
CA SER A 37 -8.80 20.22 3.37
C SER A 37 -7.57 19.83 2.51
N ARG A 38 -6.59 19.19 3.16
CA ARG A 38 -5.43 18.58 2.52
C ARG A 38 -5.82 17.27 1.82
N GLY A 39 -5.23 17.04 0.64
CA GLY A 39 -4.78 15.71 0.20
C GLY A 39 -5.82 14.67 -0.22
N ARG A 40 -6.06 14.56 -1.54
CA ARG A 40 -6.42 13.32 -2.26
C ARG A 40 -6.36 13.50 -3.79
N SER A 41 -5.22 13.95 -4.33
CA SER A 41 -4.99 13.90 -5.79
C SER A 41 -4.39 12.55 -6.17
N TRP A 42 -5.24 11.53 -6.16
CA TRP A 42 -4.95 10.27 -6.85
C TRP A 42 -5.46 10.44 -8.28
N SER A 43 -4.60 10.29 -9.28
CA SER A 43 -5.03 10.36 -10.68
C SER A 43 -6.15 9.35 -10.93
N PRO A 44 -7.36 9.78 -11.32
CA PRO A 44 -8.44 8.85 -11.58
C PRO A 44 -8.06 7.89 -12.71
N LEU A 45 -8.10 6.59 -12.43
CA LEU A 45 -8.29 5.62 -13.49
C LEU A 45 -9.63 5.95 -14.15
N THR A 46 -9.72 5.84 -15.48
CA THR A 46 -11.03 5.84 -16.14
C THR A 46 -11.86 4.67 -15.58
N GLU A 47 -13.17 4.84 -15.51
CA GLU A 47 -14.06 3.81 -14.96
C GLU A 47 -13.90 2.47 -15.70
N GLU A 48 -13.72 2.55 -17.03
CA GLU A 48 -13.32 1.46 -17.92
C GLU A 48 -12.00 0.79 -17.49
N GLY A 49 -10.96 1.59 -17.22
CA GLY A 49 -9.63 1.10 -16.81
C GLY A 49 -9.62 0.47 -15.42
N TYR A 50 -10.50 0.91 -14.52
CA TYR A 50 -10.74 0.26 -13.23
C TYR A 50 -11.51 -1.06 -13.40
N ALA A 51 -12.55 -1.09 -14.23
CA ALA A 51 -13.33 -2.29 -14.54
C ALA A 51 -12.48 -3.39 -15.20
N GLU A 52 -11.61 -3.02 -16.16
CA GLU A 52 -10.66 -3.95 -16.80
C GLU A 52 -9.66 -4.53 -15.78
N LYS A 53 -9.10 -3.69 -14.89
CA LYS A 53 -8.21 -4.16 -13.81
C LYS A 53 -8.94 -5.11 -12.85
N LEU A 54 -10.22 -4.90 -12.55
CA LEU A 54 -11.04 -5.85 -11.80
C LEU A 54 -11.30 -7.16 -12.56
N ARG A 55 -11.50 -7.12 -13.89
CA ARG A 55 -11.64 -8.31 -14.74
C ARG A 55 -10.36 -9.16 -14.70
N LEU A 56 -9.21 -8.54 -14.91
CA LEU A 56 -7.89 -9.19 -14.84
C LEU A 56 -7.63 -9.88 -13.50
N LEU A 57 -8.10 -9.30 -12.38
CA LEU A 57 -7.97 -9.91 -11.05
C LEU A 57 -8.90 -11.11 -10.83
N ARG A 58 -10.13 -11.06 -11.36
CA ARG A 58 -11.08 -12.20 -11.30
C ARG A 58 -10.55 -13.39 -12.09
N GLU A 59 -10.04 -13.16 -13.30
CA GLU A 59 -9.47 -14.20 -14.16
C GLU A 59 -8.19 -14.81 -13.59
N ALA A 60 -7.43 -14.03 -12.81
CA ALA A 60 -6.20 -14.48 -12.16
C ALA A 60 -6.40 -15.20 -10.82
N ALA A 61 -7.61 -15.23 -10.26
CA ALA A 61 -7.88 -15.66 -8.89
C ALA A 61 -7.51 -17.14 -8.59
N SER A 62 -7.53 -18.02 -9.60
CA SER A 62 -7.12 -19.42 -9.51
C SER A 62 -5.72 -19.69 -10.10
N ILE A 63 -5.03 -18.65 -10.56
CA ILE A 63 -3.73 -18.76 -11.24
C ILE A 63 -2.62 -18.35 -10.25
N PRO A 64 -1.55 -19.14 -10.06
CA PRO A 64 -0.44 -18.75 -9.19
C PRO A 64 0.31 -17.54 -9.77
N MET A 65 0.73 -16.62 -8.90
CA MET A 65 1.30 -15.32 -9.31
C MET A 65 2.49 -15.43 -10.28
N GLU A 66 3.31 -16.49 -10.20
CA GLU A 66 4.42 -16.72 -11.15
C GLU A 66 3.96 -16.64 -12.63
N ARG A 67 2.73 -17.09 -12.91
CA ARG A 67 2.13 -17.13 -14.26
C ARG A 67 1.37 -15.86 -14.65
N TRP A 68 1.30 -14.85 -13.78
CA TRP A 68 0.60 -13.60 -14.06
C TRP A 68 1.36 -12.73 -15.08
N ARG A 69 0.61 -12.08 -15.98
CA ARG A 69 1.14 -11.10 -16.94
C ARG A 69 1.27 -9.72 -16.26
N ALA A 70 2.15 -8.85 -16.76
CA ALA A 70 2.35 -7.51 -16.20
C ALA A 70 1.07 -6.70 -15.91
N PRO A 71 0.03 -6.67 -16.78
CA PRO A 71 -1.22 -5.95 -16.48
C PRO A 71 -1.96 -6.48 -15.25
N THR A 72 -1.95 -7.79 -15.03
CA THR A 72 -2.53 -8.44 -13.83
C THR A 72 -1.77 -8.07 -12.56
N VAL A 73 -0.43 -8.05 -12.64
CA VAL A 73 0.43 -7.64 -11.51
C VAL A 73 0.22 -6.17 -11.17
N LEU A 74 0.08 -5.32 -12.18
CA LEU A 74 -0.24 -3.91 -12.02
C LEU A 74 -1.63 -3.72 -11.38
N ALA A 75 -2.65 -4.41 -11.88
CA ALA A 75 -4.00 -4.41 -11.29
C ALA A 75 -3.99 -4.81 -9.81
N TRP A 76 -3.19 -5.82 -9.44
CA TRP A 76 -3.04 -6.28 -8.06
C TRP A 76 -2.34 -5.26 -7.15
N LEU A 77 -1.25 -4.65 -7.61
CA LEU A 77 -0.55 -3.61 -6.86
C LEU A 77 -1.44 -2.38 -6.63
N GLU A 78 -2.11 -1.91 -7.69
CA GLU A 78 -2.94 -0.71 -7.61
C GLU A 78 -4.24 -0.92 -6.82
N ILE A 79 -5.01 -1.98 -7.12
CA ILE A 79 -6.34 -2.21 -6.54
C ILE A 79 -6.26 -3.13 -5.31
N ALA A 80 -5.73 -4.34 -5.44
CA ALA A 80 -5.82 -5.35 -4.39
C ALA A 80 -4.94 -5.03 -3.16
N LEU A 81 -3.79 -4.38 -3.35
CA LEU A 81 -2.99 -3.83 -2.25
C LEU A 81 -3.37 -2.37 -1.88
N GLY A 82 -4.02 -1.66 -2.80
CA GLY A 82 -4.31 -0.23 -2.66
C GLY A 82 -3.05 0.64 -2.73
N MET A 83 -2.13 0.38 -3.65
CA MET A 83 -0.84 1.08 -3.77
C MET A 83 -0.61 1.78 -5.13
N PRO A 84 -1.58 2.54 -5.68
CA PRO A 84 -1.51 3.04 -7.05
C PRO A 84 -0.37 4.02 -7.34
N GLN A 85 0.19 4.69 -6.32
CA GLN A 85 1.36 5.57 -6.49
C GLN A 85 2.62 4.85 -6.99
N TYR A 86 2.71 3.53 -6.83
CA TYR A 86 3.82 2.72 -7.35
C TYR A 86 3.49 2.04 -8.70
N GLY A 87 2.27 2.23 -9.21
CA GLY A 87 1.81 1.67 -10.48
C GLY A 87 2.71 2.01 -11.68
N PRO A 88 3.09 3.28 -11.92
CA PRO A 88 3.97 3.65 -13.04
C PRO A 88 5.32 2.93 -13.01
N LYS A 89 5.97 2.84 -11.85
CA LYS A 89 7.25 2.12 -11.70
C LYS A 89 7.11 0.60 -11.77
N CYS A 90 5.97 0.06 -11.37
CA CYS A 90 5.63 -1.34 -11.62
C CYS A 90 5.50 -1.62 -13.13
N ALA A 91 4.77 -0.79 -13.88
CA ALA A 91 4.62 -0.95 -15.33
C ALA A 91 5.97 -0.80 -16.08
N ASP A 92 6.79 0.18 -15.69
CA ASP A 92 8.14 0.42 -16.23
C ASP A 92 9.04 -0.82 -16.08
N ASN A 93 9.04 -1.46 -14.89
CA ASN A 93 10.11 -2.39 -14.50
C ASN A 93 9.67 -3.86 -14.30
N VAL A 94 8.40 -4.14 -14.00
CA VAL A 94 7.90 -5.51 -13.72
C VAL A 94 7.19 -6.08 -14.95
N LYS A 95 7.74 -7.16 -15.52
CA LYS A 95 7.25 -7.74 -16.80
C LYS A 95 6.45 -9.03 -16.66
N SER A 96 6.47 -9.66 -15.50
CA SER A 96 5.61 -10.79 -15.13
C SER A 96 5.49 -10.89 -13.60
N GLY A 97 4.53 -11.69 -13.13
CA GLY A 97 4.43 -11.98 -11.69
C GLY A 97 5.64 -12.78 -11.18
N LYS A 98 6.27 -13.62 -12.03
CA LYS A 98 7.57 -14.23 -11.70
C LYS A 98 8.64 -13.20 -11.35
N VAL A 99 8.81 -12.17 -12.19
CA VAL A 99 9.77 -11.09 -11.93
C VAL A 99 9.47 -10.37 -10.61
N LEU A 100 8.19 -10.09 -10.31
CA LEU A 100 7.80 -9.52 -9.02
C LEU A 100 8.17 -10.43 -7.83
N LEU A 101 7.90 -11.73 -7.96
CA LEU A 101 8.20 -12.73 -6.93
C LEU A 101 9.70 -12.92 -6.71
N GLU A 102 10.58 -12.49 -7.62
CA GLU A 102 12.03 -12.63 -7.48
C GLU A 102 12.71 -11.41 -6.82
N LEU A 103 12.04 -10.25 -6.73
CA LEU A 103 12.65 -8.98 -6.26
C LEU A 103 13.17 -9.01 -4.81
N SER A 104 14.40 -8.52 -4.65
CA SER A 104 15.03 -8.17 -3.37
C SER A 104 14.53 -6.82 -2.82
N ASP A 105 14.75 -6.54 -1.53
CA ASP A 105 14.32 -5.26 -0.94
C ASP A 105 15.00 -4.02 -1.53
N GLY A 106 16.23 -4.17 -2.06
CA GLY A 106 16.92 -3.09 -2.79
C GLY A 106 16.30 -2.82 -4.16
N GLU A 107 15.68 -3.81 -4.79
CA GLU A 107 14.94 -3.64 -6.05
C GLU A 107 13.52 -3.10 -5.80
N LEU A 108 12.90 -3.43 -4.66
CA LEU A 108 11.68 -2.74 -4.20
C LEU A 108 11.94 -1.24 -3.91
N GLU A 109 13.12 -0.88 -3.38
CA GLU A 109 13.56 0.51 -3.28
C GLU A 109 13.79 1.17 -4.65
N THR A 110 14.73 0.63 -5.42
CA THR A 110 15.28 1.31 -6.61
C THR A 110 14.44 1.13 -7.86
N GLY A 111 13.88 -0.07 -8.08
CA GLY A 111 13.03 -0.40 -9.22
C GLY A 111 11.60 0.10 -9.07
N LEU A 112 10.99 -0.07 -7.88
CA LEU A 112 9.61 0.36 -7.63
C LEU A 112 9.49 1.74 -6.95
N GLY A 113 10.59 2.33 -6.46
CA GLY A 113 10.58 3.62 -5.77
C GLY A 113 10.08 3.55 -4.32
N ILE A 114 10.02 2.36 -3.70
CA ILE A 114 9.39 2.15 -2.39
C ILE A 114 10.38 2.45 -1.26
N MET A 115 10.79 3.72 -1.19
CA MET A 115 11.66 4.27 -0.15
C MET A 115 11.01 4.27 1.25
N HIS A 116 9.67 4.23 1.33
CA HIS A 116 8.97 4.26 2.61
C HIS A 116 8.93 2.87 3.28
N PRO A 117 9.51 2.67 4.47
CA PRO A 117 9.69 1.32 5.05
C PRO A 117 8.39 0.56 5.26
N MET A 118 7.33 1.23 5.71
CA MET A 118 6.03 0.60 5.96
C MET A 118 5.37 0.13 4.65
N HIS A 119 5.53 0.86 3.55
CA HIS A 119 5.00 0.46 2.24
C HIS A 119 5.79 -0.71 1.65
N ARG A 120 7.10 -0.77 1.90
CA ARG A 120 7.91 -1.92 1.51
C ARG A 120 7.55 -3.16 2.32
N LYS A 121 7.35 -3.03 3.64
CA LYS A 121 6.86 -4.11 4.50
C LYS A 121 5.50 -4.64 4.03
N LYS A 122 4.57 -3.76 3.64
CA LYS A 122 3.28 -4.11 3.03
C LYS A 122 3.44 -5.01 1.81
N LEU A 123 4.21 -4.56 0.81
CA LEU A 123 4.42 -5.28 -0.44
C LEU A 123 5.23 -6.57 -0.22
N ARG A 124 6.26 -6.54 0.62
CA ARG A 124 7.07 -7.71 1.00
C ARG A 124 6.20 -8.80 1.62
N LEU A 125 5.38 -8.49 2.62
CA LEU A 125 4.45 -9.45 3.23
C LEU A 125 3.50 -10.05 2.16
N ALA A 126 2.93 -9.22 1.30
CA ALA A 126 2.05 -9.68 0.22
C ALA A 126 2.76 -10.54 -0.85
N ILE A 127 4.05 -10.32 -1.10
CA ILE A 127 4.89 -11.16 -1.97
C ILE A 127 5.19 -12.50 -1.31
N GLU A 128 5.53 -12.53 -0.02
CA GLU A 128 5.82 -13.80 0.67
C GLU A 128 4.59 -14.71 0.79
N GLU A 129 3.37 -14.16 0.88
CA GLU A 129 2.10 -14.91 0.77
C GLU A 129 1.98 -15.64 -0.58
N HIS A 130 2.31 -14.97 -1.69
CA HIS A 130 2.26 -15.56 -3.04
C HIS A 130 3.40 -16.53 -3.34
N ARG A 131 4.58 -16.34 -2.72
CA ARG A 131 5.68 -17.32 -2.76
C ARG A 131 5.34 -18.59 -1.97
N HIS A 132 4.68 -18.45 -0.83
CA HIS A 132 4.45 -19.53 0.14
C HIS A 132 2.96 -19.65 0.54
N PRO A 133 2.04 -19.95 -0.40
CA PRO A 133 0.61 -19.96 -0.12
C PRO A 133 0.19 -20.96 0.97
N ALA A 134 0.96 -22.04 1.16
CA ALA A 134 0.76 -23.00 2.25
C ALA A 134 0.99 -22.41 3.66
N ASN A 135 1.67 -21.26 3.77
CA ASN A 135 1.91 -20.58 5.04
C ASN A 135 0.81 -19.55 5.41
N ILE A 136 -0.19 -19.34 4.54
CA ILE A 136 -1.27 -18.37 4.79
C ILE A 136 -2.21 -18.91 5.87
N ARG A 137 -2.07 -18.37 7.09
CA ARG A 137 -2.85 -18.78 8.27
C ARG A 137 -4.32 -18.33 8.24
N PHE A 138 -4.61 -17.25 7.50
CA PHE A 138 -5.88 -16.54 7.57
C PHE A 138 -6.33 -16.12 6.16
N VAL A 139 -7.19 -16.90 5.50
CA VAL A 139 -7.57 -16.68 4.08
C VAL A 139 -8.16 -15.28 3.82
N CYS A 140 -8.87 -14.70 4.78
CA CYS A 140 -9.53 -13.41 4.65
C CYS A 140 -8.59 -12.19 4.87
N ILE A 141 -7.37 -12.38 5.39
CA ILE A 141 -6.52 -11.27 5.87
C ILE A 141 -6.13 -10.27 4.77
N ALA A 142 -5.92 -10.75 3.54
CA ALA A 142 -5.57 -9.92 2.39
C ALA A 142 -6.74 -9.05 1.89
N GLN A 143 -7.99 -9.33 2.30
CA GLN A 143 -9.17 -8.56 1.92
C GLN A 143 -9.36 -7.30 2.80
N LEU A 144 -8.75 -7.29 3.99
CA LEU A 144 -8.85 -6.20 4.97
C LEU A 144 -7.79 -5.13 4.71
N GLY A 145 -8.02 -4.37 3.63
CA GLY A 145 -7.14 -3.31 3.15
C GLY A 145 -6.94 -2.14 4.13
N HIS A 146 -5.94 -1.30 3.84
CA HIS A 146 -5.50 -0.25 4.75
C HIS A 146 -6.55 0.82 5.03
N THR A 147 -7.43 1.09 4.07
CA THR A 147 -8.58 1.98 4.24
C THR A 147 -9.47 1.48 5.37
N TRP A 148 -9.89 0.21 5.33
CA TRP A 148 -10.71 -0.44 6.37
C TRP A 148 -10.07 -0.37 7.76
N VAL A 149 -8.76 -0.65 7.86
CA VAL A 149 -8.01 -0.54 9.11
C VAL A 149 -8.09 0.87 9.69
N SER A 150 -7.99 1.91 8.85
CA SER A 150 -8.04 3.31 9.27
C SER A 150 -9.45 3.86 9.53
N SER A 151 -10.46 3.45 8.76
CA SER A 151 -11.79 4.08 8.75
C SER A 151 -12.90 3.30 9.45
N GLU A 152 -12.67 2.02 9.77
CA GLU A 152 -13.61 1.17 10.51
C GLU A 152 -12.94 0.62 11.77
N TRP A 153 -11.88 -0.17 11.64
CA TRP A 153 -11.30 -0.91 12.76
C TRP A 153 -10.65 -0.05 13.85
N LEU A 154 -9.94 1.02 13.51
CA LEU A 154 -9.40 1.95 14.51
C LEU A 154 -10.49 2.76 15.25
N PRO A 155 -11.51 3.30 14.56
CA PRO A 155 -12.73 3.81 15.21
C PRO A 155 -13.42 2.79 16.12
N ASP A 156 -13.63 1.55 15.67
CA ASP A 156 -14.24 0.46 16.44
C ASP A 156 -13.43 0.09 17.71
N LEU A 157 -12.13 0.40 17.73
CA LEU A 157 -11.24 0.28 18.91
C LEU A 157 -11.24 1.50 19.84
N GLY A 158 -12.01 2.56 19.54
CA GLY A 158 -11.93 3.84 20.26
C GLY A 158 -10.64 4.62 20.01
N LEU A 159 -9.95 4.36 18.88
CA LEU A 159 -8.65 4.94 18.53
C LEU A 159 -8.62 5.73 17.19
N PRO A 160 -9.67 6.49 16.80
CA PRO A 160 -9.70 7.21 15.52
C PRO A 160 -8.56 8.25 15.35
N GLN A 161 -7.99 8.76 16.45
CA GLN A 161 -6.86 9.70 16.43
C GLN A 161 -5.57 9.14 15.80
N TYR A 162 -5.50 7.85 15.49
CA TYR A 162 -4.39 7.24 14.75
C TYR A 162 -4.72 6.90 13.29
N ALA A 163 -5.96 7.14 12.83
CA ALA A 163 -6.43 6.76 11.49
C ALA A 163 -5.53 7.31 10.37
N ASP A 164 -5.23 8.61 10.40
CA ASP A 164 -4.37 9.27 9.39
C ASP A 164 -2.97 8.65 9.32
N ASN A 165 -2.37 8.30 10.47
CA ASN A 165 -1.07 7.63 10.51
C ASN A 165 -1.14 6.23 9.89
N PHE A 166 -2.15 5.43 10.24
CA PHE A 166 -2.30 4.08 9.69
C PHE A 166 -2.61 4.11 8.18
N ALA A 167 -3.43 5.04 7.72
CA ALA A 167 -3.71 5.27 6.30
C ALA A 167 -2.45 5.72 5.53
N THR A 168 -1.72 6.72 6.04
CA THR A 168 -0.50 7.26 5.43
C THR A 168 0.65 6.25 5.40
N ASN A 169 0.70 5.32 6.36
CA ASN A 169 1.65 4.21 6.38
C ASN A 169 1.11 2.94 5.66
N MET A 170 -0.09 3.00 5.08
CA MET A 170 -0.78 1.92 4.35
C MET A 170 -0.95 0.59 5.12
N VAL A 171 -1.12 0.66 6.45
CA VAL A 171 -1.24 -0.51 7.34
C VAL A 171 -2.52 -1.30 7.03
N ASP A 172 -2.39 -2.47 6.42
CA ASP A 172 -3.48 -3.46 6.26
C ASP A 172 -3.44 -4.54 7.34
N ALA A 173 -4.41 -5.46 7.35
CA ALA A 173 -4.49 -6.49 8.38
C ALA A 173 -3.29 -7.46 8.42
N ARG A 174 -2.58 -7.67 7.30
CA ARG A 174 -1.34 -8.46 7.29
C ARG A 174 -0.21 -7.72 7.99
N MET A 175 -0.13 -6.41 7.77
CA MET A 175 0.79 -5.58 8.54
C MET A 175 0.43 -5.57 10.03
N LEU A 176 -0.86 -5.50 10.40
CA LEU A 176 -1.32 -5.61 11.80
C LEU A 176 -0.80 -6.89 12.47
N ASP A 177 -0.95 -8.05 11.83
CA ASP A 177 -0.46 -9.35 12.34
C ASP A 177 1.06 -9.35 12.61
N HIS A 178 1.80 -8.47 11.94
CA HIS A 178 3.27 -8.35 11.98
C HIS A 178 3.77 -7.02 12.59
N LEU A 179 2.92 -6.21 13.24
CA LEU A 179 3.35 -4.93 13.84
C LEU A 179 4.20 -5.14 15.10
N SER A 180 5.39 -4.56 15.12
CA SER A 180 6.22 -4.46 16.33
C SER A 180 5.88 -3.20 17.16
N LYS A 181 6.15 -3.26 18.47
CA LYS A 181 6.05 -2.10 19.38
C LYS A 181 6.87 -0.89 18.88
N LYS A 182 8.03 -1.14 18.26
CA LYS A 182 8.89 -0.10 17.69
C LYS A 182 8.25 0.61 16.50
N GLU A 183 7.44 -0.09 15.70
CA GLU A 183 6.71 0.51 14.58
C GLU A 183 5.48 1.28 15.04
N LEU A 184 4.74 0.75 16.03
CA LEU A 184 3.66 1.46 16.72
C LEU A 184 4.13 2.82 17.27
N GLU A 185 5.31 2.85 17.91
CA GLU A 185 5.90 4.07 18.45
C GLU A 185 6.49 4.99 17.36
N LYS A 186 7.31 4.45 16.44
CA LYS A 186 8.07 5.26 15.45
C LYS A 186 7.23 5.79 14.28
N PHE A 187 6.36 4.95 13.71
CA PHE A 187 5.67 5.26 12.45
C PHE A 187 4.20 5.64 12.64
N LEU A 188 3.59 5.17 13.73
CA LEU A 188 2.15 5.28 13.97
C LEU A 188 1.78 6.19 15.15
N ALA A 189 2.78 6.72 15.86
CA ALA A 189 2.68 7.61 17.03
C ALA A 189 1.89 7.04 18.24
N VAL A 190 1.73 5.72 18.32
CA VAL A 190 1.05 5.03 19.43
C VAL A 190 2.02 4.87 20.60
N THR A 191 2.30 5.96 21.32
CA THR A 191 3.27 5.99 22.43
C THR A 191 2.70 5.54 23.78
N ARG A 192 1.41 5.83 24.03
CA ARG A 192 0.70 5.50 25.27
C ARG A 192 0.50 3.99 25.42
N LYS A 193 0.89 3.42 26.57
CA LYS A 193 0.90 1.95 26.77
C LYS A 193 -0.49 1.33 26.80
N PHE A 194 -1.52 2.05 27.27
CA PHE A 194 -2.91 1.61 27.16
C PHE A 194 -3.33 1.45 25.68
N HIS A 195 -3.08 2.45 24.84
CA HIS A 195 -3.42 2.36 23.40
C HIS A 195 -2.64 1.25 22.67
N GLN A 196 -1.37 1.01 23.06
CA GLN A 196 -0.60 -0.15 22.56
C GLN A 196 -1.27 -1.46 22.95
N ALA A 197 -1.75 -1.59 24.19
CA ALA A 197 -2.47 -2.77 24.65
C ALA A 197 -3.81 -2.94 23.91
N SER A 198 -4.61 -1.89 23.74
CA SER A 198 -5.89 -1.94 23.00
C SER A 198 -5.70 -2.47 21.57
N ILE A 199 -4.67 -2.00 20.86
CA ILE A 199 -4.32 -2.48 19.51
C ILE A 199 -3.91 -3.96 19.52
N VAL A 200 -3.08 -4.39 20.48
CA VAL A 200 -2.65 -5.80 20.58
C VAL A 200 -3.83 -6.74 20.88
N HIS A 201 -4.77 -6.33 21.73
CA HIS A 201 -5.99 -7.12 22.00
C HIS A 201 -6.95 -7.11 20.80
N GLY A 202 -7.09 -5.98 20.09
CA GLY A 202 -7.84 -5.91 18.83
C GLY A 202 -7.29 -6.87 17.76
N ILE A 203 -5.97 -6.96 17.64
CA ILE A 203 -5.30 -7.91 16.74
C ILE A 203 -5.51 -9.36 17.20
N HIS A 204 -5.50 -9.63 18.50
CA HIS A 204 -5.83 -10.95 19.04
C HIS A 204 -7.28 -11.36 18.70
N LEU A 205 -8.24 -10.45 18.85
CA LEU A 205 -9.63 -10.69 18.47
C LEU A 205 -9.76 -10.99 16.96
N LEU A 206 -9.12 -10.19 16.09
CA LEU A 206 -9.10 -10.49 14.65
C LEU A 206 -8.54 -11.89 14.33
N ARG A 207 -7.50 -12.35 15.04
CA ARG A 207 -6.92 -13.70 14.89
C ARG A 207 -7.90 -14.80 15.32
N MET A 208 -8.59 -14.64 16.46
CA MET A 208 -9.64 -15.57 16.90
C MET A 208 -10.74 -15.71 15.84
N MET A 209 -11.06 -14.59 15.18
CA MET A 209 -12.09 -14.48 14.15
C MET A 209 -11.57 -14.76 12.74
N LYS A 210 -10.32 -15.26 12.61
CA LYS A 210 -9.64 -15.61 11.35
C LYS A 210 -9.62 -14.49 10.30
N TYR A 211 -9.70 -13.23 10.76
CA TYR A 211 -9.84 -12.02 9.95
C TYR A 211 -11.10 -12.00 9.05
N ASP A 212 -12.18 -12.66 9.45
CA ASP A 212 -13.49 -12.53 8.80
C ASP A 212 -14.12 -11.16 9.11
N ARG A 213 -14.36 -10.35 8.07
CA ARG A 213 -14.91 -8.99 8.21
C ARG A 213 -16.33 -8.97 8.78
N GLN A 214 -17.18 -9.93 8.41
CA GLN A 214 -18.60 -9.92 8.80
C GLN A 214 -18.75 -10.29 10.27
N VAL A 215 -18.02 -11.31 10.73
CA VAL A 215 -18.02 -11.68 12.15
C VAL A 215 -17.39 -10.56 12.98
N SER A 216 -16.28 -9.96 12.52
CA SER A 216 -15.52 -8.92 13.25
C SER A 216 -16.40 -7.78 13.77
N ARG A 217 -17.29 -7.24 12.93
CA ARG A 217 -18.15 -6.10 13.30
C ARG A 217 -19.11 -6.42 14.45
N ILE A 218 -19.54 -7.67 14.58
CA ILE A 218 -20.46 -8.09 15.66
C ILE A 218 -19.71 -8.15 17.00
N SER A 219 -18.51 -8.76 17.04
CA SER A 219 -17.80 -8.92 18.31
C SER A 219 -17.13 -7.66 18.83
N PHE A 220 -16.71 -6.70 17.99
CA PHE A 220 -16.20 -5.43 18.52
C PHE A 220 -17.27 -4.65 19.29
N ILE A 221 -18.51 -4.63 18.79
CA ILE A 221 -19.66 -4.04 19.50
C ILE A 221 -19.85 -4.71 20.87
N MET A 222 -19.87 -6.05 20.92
CA MET A 222 -20.09 -6.78 22.18
C MET A 222 -18.93 -6.62 23.18
N VAL A 223 -17.67 -6.65 22.71
CA VAL A 223 -16.49 -6.55 23.59
C VAL A 223 -16.38 -5.16 24.21
N PHE A 224 -16.63 -4.08 23.46
CA PHE A 224 -16.60 -2.72 24.01
C PHE A 224 -17.79 -2.43 24.94
N ILE A 225 -18.99 -2.96 24.67
CA ILE A 225 -20.15 -2.84 25.57
C ILE A 225 -19.94 -3.57 26.91
N CYS A 226 -19.11 -4.61 26.94
CA CYS A 226 -18.85 -5.38 28.16
C CYS A 226 -17.58 -4.96 28.94
N HIS A 227 -16.84 -3.94 28.50
CA HIS A 227 -15.59 -3.49 29.13
C HIS A 227 -15.47 -1.94 29.28
N VAL A 228 -16.61 -1.25 29.28
CA VAL A 228 -16.76 0.18 29.62
C VAL A 228 -17.89 0.32 30.66
#